data_AF-A0A1Y6C4J6-F1
#
_entry.id   AF-A0A1Y6C4J6-F1
#
_cell.length_a   1.000
_cell.length_b   1.000
_cell.length_c   1.000
_cell.angle_alpha   90.00
_cell.angle_beta   90.00
_cell.angle_gamma   90.00
#
_symmetry.space_group_name_H-M   'P 1'
#
loop_
_entity.id
_entity.type
_entity.pdbx_description
1 polymer ?
#
loop_
_entity_poly.entity_id
_entity_poly.type
_entity_poly.pdbx_seq_one_letter_code
_entity_poly.pdbx_strand_id
1 'polypeptide(L)'
;MKTQKGNPYFVYAATVAAELHKATLVAREISLTASNARALALRAGHGAAGFRALTEFIDELARKTVAASSEINSEAIKMSRTASETARTESALKRFKIACDKASEHQYLTSIYPALKRTEDDFKVLQERFHKQVYQLSDRLNELGRELRTATVLAAMSRVEASASGKEFEESLNVIALNVAQAADKIQTHVKYSQQLFGKIAV
;
A
#
# COMPACT_ATOMS: atom_id res chain seq x y z
N MET A 1 7.06 10.09 -35.62
CA MET A 1 6.86 10.67 -34.27
C MET A 1 6.84 9.52 -33.27
N LYS A 2 7.91 9.32 -32.49
CA LYS A 2 8.01 8.21 -31.52
C LYS A 2 7.13 8.53 -30.33
N THR A 3 5.95 7.93 -30.23
CA THR A 3 5.14 7.95 -29.00
C THR A 3 5.93 7.23 -27.92
N GLN A 4 6.53 8.00 -27.00
CA GLN A 4 6.96 7.50 -25.70
C GLN A 4 5.73 6.85 -25.05
N LYS A 5 5.67 5.51 -25.09
CA LYS A 5 4.72 4.71 -24.33
C LYS A 5 5.09 4.88 -22.85
N GLY A 6 4.60 5.94 -22.23
CA GLY A 6 4.47 5.98 -20.77
C GLY A 6 3.70 4.74 -20.34
N ASN A 7 4.16 4.09 -19.26
CA ASN A 7 3.50 2.89 -18.78
C ASN A 7 2.05 3.26 -18.45
N PRO A 8 1.03 2.51 -18.91
CA PRO A 8 -0.35 2.86 -18.65
C PRO A 8 -0.59 3.00 -17.15
N TYR A 9 -1.42 3.97 -16.73
CA TYR A 9 -1.68 4.24 -15.30
C TYR A 9 -2.13 2.99 -14.52
N PHE A 10 -2.79 2.02 -15.17
CA PHE A 10 -3.15 0.74 -14.58
C PHE A 10 -1.95 -0.16 -14.24
N VAL A 11 -0.84 -0.05 -14.97
CA VAL A 11 0.39 -0.79 -14.67
C VAL A 11 1.01 -0.26 -13.38
N TYR A 12 1.06 1.06 -13.21
CA TYR A 12 1.54 1.64 -11.95
C TYR A 12 0.66 1.26 -10.76
N ALA A 13 -0.66 1.28 -10.93
CA ALA A 13 -1.61 0.81 -9.92
C ALA A 13 -1.37 -0.67 -9.54
N ALA A 14 -1.14 -1.54 -10.52
CA ALA A 14 -0.86 -2.95 -10.29
C ALA A 14 0.50 -3.17 -9.59
N THR A 15 1.55 -2.42 -9.97
CA THR A 15 2.87 -2.50 -9.33
C THR A 15 2.78 -2.07 -7.87
N VAL A 16 2.08 -0.96 -7.57
CA VAL A 16 1.83 -0.52 -6.19
C VAL A 16 1.13 -1.61 -5.38
N ALA A 17 0.07 -2.21 -5.92
CA ALA A 17 -0.65 -3.28 -5.24
C ALA A 17 0.26 -4.47 -4.92
N ALA A 18 1.15 -4.85 -5.85
CA ALA A 18 2.13 -5.90 -5.62
C ALA A 18 3.15 -5.55 -4.52
N GLU A 19 3.64 -4.32 -4.49
CA GLU A 19 4.60 -3.86 -3.48
C GLU A 19 3.99 -3.78 -2.08
N LEU A 20 2.72 -3.36 -1.99
CA LEU A 20 1.96 -3.38 -0.74
C LEU A 20 1.65 -4.79 -0.25
N HIS A 21 1.42 -5.72 -1.17
CA HIS A 21 1.27 -7.12 -0.82
C HIS A 21 2.55 -7.66 -0.16
N LYS A 22 3.73 -7.32 -0.70
CA LYS A 22 5.03 -7.66 -0.09
C LYS A 22 5.18 -7.06 1.31
N ALA A 23 4.83 -5.78 1.48
CA ALA A 23 4.82 -5.13 2.78
C ALA A 23 3.91 -5.86 3.80
N THR A 24 2.75 -6.33 3.36
CA THR A 24 1.80 -7.09 4.20
C THR A 24 2.40 -8.41 4.67
N LEU A 25 3.16 -9.12 3.81
CA LEU A 25 3.81 -10.37 4.18
C LEU A 25 4.86 -10.15 5.28
N VAL A 26 5.67 -9.09 5.15
CA VAL A 26 6.65 -8.71 6.17
C VAL A 26 5.95 -8.35 7.49
N ALA A 27 4.85 -7.60 7.44
CA ALA A 27 4.11 -7.22 8.64
C ALA A 27 3.55 -8.44 9.41
N ARG A 28 3.10 -9.48 8.70
CA ARG A 28 2.64 -10.74 9.32
C ARG A 28 3.76 -11.48 10.05
N GLU A 29 4.97 -11.50 9.47
CA GLU A 29 6.15 -12.11 10.09
C GLU A 29 6.52 -11.41 11.41
N ILE A 30 6.44 -10.08 11.45
CA ILE A 30 6.62 -9.30 12.69
C ILE A 30 5.57 -9.68 13.73
N SER A 31 4.30 -9.75 13.34
CA SER A 31 3.21 -10.06 14.28
C SER A 31 3.41 -11.41 14.97
N LEU A 32 3.89 -12.41 14.25
CA LEU A 32 4.25 -13.71 14.82
C LEU A 32 5.43 -13.61 15.78
N THR A 33 6.48 -12.87 15.39
CA THR A 33 7.67 -12.63 16.22
C THR A 33 7.31 -11.91 17.52
N ALA A 34 6.45 -10.89 17.43
CA ALA A 34 5.94 -10.13 18.57
C ALA A 34 5.14 -11.01 19.54
N SER A 35 4.26 -11.86 19.00
CA SER A 35 3.46 -12.80 19.80
C SER A 35 4.35 -13.79 20.56
N ASN A 36 5.38 -14.32 19.90
CA ASN A 36 6.35 -15.23 20.54
C ASN A 36 7.17 -14.51 21.62
N ALA A 37 7.59 -13.27 21.36
CA ALA A 37 8.29 -12.43 22.33
C ALA A 37 7.42 -12.15 23.57
N ARG A 38 6.13 -11.86 23.39
CA ARG A 38 5.18 -11.65 24.49
C ARG A 38 5.02 -12.88 25.36
N ALA A 39 4.94 -14.08 24.76
CA ALA A 39 4.88 -15.33 25.49
C ALA A 39 6.17 -15.60 26.30
N LEU A 40 7.33 -15.16 25.80
CA LEU A 40 8.59 -15.20 26.55
C LEU A 40 8.57 -14.20 27.72
N ALA A 41 8.06 -12.98 27.51
CA ALA A 41 7.96 -11.96 28.55
C ALA A 41 7.04 -12.38 29.71
N LEU A 42 5.91 -13.00 29.39
CA LEU A 42 5.01 -13.58 30.39
C LEU A 42 5.68 -14.66 31.23
N ARG A 43 6.55 -15.48 30.62
CA ARG A 43 7.30 -16.54 31.34
C ARG A 43 8.42 -15.99 32.22
N ALA A 44 9.01 -14.85 31.87
CA ALA A 44 10.08 -14.21 32.65
C ALA A 44 9.58 -13.48 33.92
N GLY A 45 8.27 -13.26 34.06
CA GLY A 45 7.68 -12.73 35.29
C GLY A 45 8.13 -11.30 35.63
N HIS A 46 8.36 -11.03 36.92
CA HIS A 46 8.64 -9.68 37.44
C HIS A 46 10.00 -9.08 37.02
N GLY A 47 10.98 -9.90 36.64
CA GLY A 47 12.30 -9.44 36.15
C GLY A 47 12.24 -8.75 34.78
N ALA A 48 11.07 -8.73 34.15
CA ALA A 48 10.89 -8.33 32.76
C ALA A 48 9.82 -7.23 32.58
N ALA A 49 9.61 -6.35 33.57
CA ALA A 49 8.64 -5.26 33.46
C ALA A 49 8.89 -4.36 32.22
N GLY A 50 10.16 -4.02 31.95
CA GLY A 50 10.56 -3.32 30.71
C GLY A 50 10.34 -4.17 29.45
N PHE A 51 10.52 -5.49 29.55
CA PHE A 51 10.25 -6.45 28.46
C PHE A 51 8.75 -6.55 28.13
N ARG A 52 7.86 -6.40 29.11
CA ARG A 52 6.41 -6.43 28.91
C ARG A 52 5.92 -5.19 28.15
N ALA A 53 6.33 -4.00 28.59
CA ALA A 53 5.97 -2.76 27.91
C ALA A 53 6.47 -2.74 26.46
N LEU A 54 7.70 -3.25 26.25
CA LEU A 54 8.28 -3.40 24.91
C LEU A 54 7.47 -4.36 24.03
N THR A 55 7.18 -5.56 24.52
CA THR A 55 6.48 -6.58 23.72
C THR A 55 5.05 -6.19 23.42
N GLU A 56 4.36 -5.49 24.33
CA GLU A 56 3.04 -4.90 24.06
C GLU A 56 3.08 -3.83 22.98
N PHE A 57 4.10 -2.96 23.01
CA PHE A 57 4.27 -1.94 21.98
C PHE A 57 4.56 -2.56 20.60
N ILE A 58 5.47 -3.53 20.53
CA ILE A 58 5.79 -4.22 19.28
C ILE A 58 4.54 -4.93 18.72
N ASP A 59 3.76 -5.57 19.58
CA ASP A 59 2.53 -6.25 19.21
C ASP A 59 1.47 -5.26 18.71
N GLU A 60 1.31 -4.09 19.34
CA GLU A 60 0.44 -3.01 18.85
C GLU A 60 0.90 -2.47 17.49
N LEU A 61 2.19 -2.19 17.35
CA LEU A 61 2.78 -1.73 16.09
C LEU A 61 2.56 -2.75 14.97
N ALA A 62 2.82 -4.03 15.24
CA ALA A 62 2.63 -5.09 14.26
C ALA A 62 1.16 -5.20 13.84
N ARG A 63 0.23 -5.17 14.79
CA ARG A 63 -1.22 -5.17 14.52
C ARG A 63 -1.63 -3.98 13.65
N LYS A 64 -1.24 -2.76 14.01
CA LYS A 64 -1.56 -1.54 13.24
C LYS A 64 -0.98 -1.61 11.83
N THR A 65 0.27 -2.06 11.72
CA THR A 65 0.94 -2.20 10.42
C THR A 65 0.27 -3.23 9.54
N VAL A 66 -0.12 -4.40 10.08
CA VAL A 66 -0.87 -5.44 9.35
C VAL A 66 -2.24 -4.92 8.92
N ALA A 67 -2.97 -4.26 9.81
CA ALA A 67 -4.29 -3.70 9.51
C ALA A 67 -4.21 -2.64 8.40
N ALA A 68 -3.33 -1.64 8.56
CA ALA A 68 -3.12 -0.60 7.58
C ALA A 68 -2.66 -1.16 6.23
N SER A 69 -1.68 -2.09 6.23
CA SER A 69 -1.20 -2.72 4.99
C SER A 69 -2.31 -3.51 4.28
N SER A 70 -3.18 -4.20 5.02
CA SER A 70 -4.32 -4.94 4.46
C SER A 70 -5.37 -4.01 3.85
N GLU A 71 -5.68 -2.89 4.53
CA GLU A 71 -6.63 -1.89 4.02
C GLU A 71 -6.11 -1.23 2.75
N ILE A 72 -4.86 -0.76 2.79
CA ILE A 72 -4.19 -0.13 1.65
C ILE A 72 -4.09 -1.11 0.47
N ASN A 73 -3.77 -2.39 0.71
CA ASN A 73 -3.75 -3.42 -0.33
C ASN A 73 -5.15 -3.65 -0.96
N SER A 74 -6.20 -3.69 -0.15
CA SER A 74 -7.58 -3.82 -0.64
C SER A 74 -7.99 -2.63 -1.51
N GLU A 75 -7.62 -1.41 -1.12
CA GLU A 75 -7.85 -0.20 -1.90
C GLU A 75 -7.04 -0.17 -3.20
N ALA A 76 -5.76 -0.59 -3.16
CA ALA A 76 -4.91 -0.69 -4.34
C ALA A 76 -5.47 -1.68 -5.37
N ILE A 77 -6.03 -2.82 -4.93
CA ILE A 77 -6.71 -3.77 -5.82
C ILE A 77 -7.95 -3.14 -6.46
N LYS A 78 -8.80 -2.45 -5.69
CA LYS A 78 -9.99 -1.75 -6.22
C LYS A 78 -9.60 -0.66 -7.22
N MET A 79 -8.54 0.09 -6.93
CA MET A 79 -8.01 1.12 -7.82
C MET A 79 -7.45 0.51 -9.10
N SER A 80 -6.72 -0.61 -9.03
CA SER A 80 -6.20 -1.31 -10.21
C SER A 80 -7.32 -1.79 -11.14
N ARG A 81 -8.41 -2.32 -10.58
CA ARG A 81 -9.62 -2.68 -11.37
C ARG A 81 -10.24 -1.46 -12.04
N THR A 82 -10.42 -0.38 -11.28
CA THR A 82 -10.96 0.89 -11.81
C THR A 82 -10.07 1.44 -12.93
N ALA A 83 -8.75 1.40 -12.77
CA ALA A 83 -7.79 1.84 -13.78
C ALA A 83 -7.87 1.02 -15.07
N SER A 84 -8.04 -0.31 -14.95
CA SER A 84 -8.22 -1.20 -16.10
C SER A 84 -9.51 -0.91 -16.85
N GLU A 85 -10.61 -0.69 -16.12
CA GLU A 85 -11.90 -0.29 -16.68
C GLU A 85 -11.80 1.06 -17.39
N THR A 86 -11.20 2.08 -16.75
CA THR A 86 -10.96 3.40 -17.36
C THR A 86 -10.20 3.29 -18.68
N ALA A 87 -9.12 2.50 -18.73
CA ALA A 87 -8.31 2.32 -19.94
C ALA A 87 -9.07 1.59 -21.06
N ARG A 88 -9.91 0.61 -20.69
CA ARG A 88 -10.79 -0.08 -21.65
C ARG A 88 -11.84 0.85 -22.23
N THR A 89 -12.49 1.65 -21.39
CA THR A 89 -13.51 2.62 -21.80
C THR A 89 -12.90 3.72 -22.66
N GLU A 90 -11.71 4.22 -22.32
CA GLU A 90 -10.96 5.17 -23.15
C GLU A 90 -10.65 4.60 -24.54
N SER A 91 -10.23 3.33 -24.59
CA SER A 91 -9.96 2.63 -25.84
C SER A 91 -11.23 2.45 -26.69
N ALA A 92 -12.37 2.17 -26.04
CA ALA A 92 -13.66 2.10 -26.70
C ALA A 92 -14.07 3.46 -27.28
N LEU A 93 -13.91 4.55 -26.52
CA LEU A 93 -14.17 5.92 -27.00
C LEU A 93 -13.33 6.27 -28.22
N LYS A 94 -12.03 5.96 -28.21
CA LYS A 94 -11.14 6.18 -29.35
C LYS A 94 -11.64 5.43 -30.59
N ARG A 95 -12.11 4.19 -30.42
CA ARG A 95 -12.67 3.39 -31.52
C ARG A 95 -14.01 3.94 -32.02
N PHE A 96 -14.90 4.37 -31.14
CA PHE A 96 -16.15 5.01 -31.53
C PHE A 96 -15.90 6.29 -32.33
N LYS A 97 -14.95 7.14 -31.90
CA LYS A 97 -14.57 8.35 -32.65
C LYS A 97 -14.09 8.00 -34.06
N ILE A 98 -13.18 7.04 -34.19
CA ILE A 98 -12.71 6.56 -35.50
C ILE A 98 -13.86 6.02 -36.36
N ALA A 99 -14.81 5.29 -35.76
CA ALA A 99 -15.98 4.77 -36.48
C ALA A 99 -16.89 5.89 -36.96
N CYS A 100 -17.16 6.90 -36.12
CA CYS A 100 -17.93 8.08 -36.49
C CYS A 100 -17.25 8.87 -37.62
N ASP A 101 -15.94 9.08 -37.53
CA ASP A 101 -15.16 9.80 -38.55
C ASP A 101 -15.23 9.08 -39.91
N LYS A 102 -15.17 7.75 -39.92
CA LYS A 102 -15.25 6.93 -41.14
C LYS A 102 -16.67 6.79 -41.70
N ALA A 103 -17.69 6.89 -40.86
CA ALA A 103 -19.09 6.72 -41.24
C ALA A 103 -19.83 8.05 -41.48
N SER A 104 -19.08 9.14 -41.62
CA SER A 104 -19.57 10.53 -41.76
C SER A 104 -20.57 10.74 -42.91
N GLU A 105 -20.60 9.85 -43.91
CA GLU A 105 -21.55 9.91 -45.04
C GLU A 105 -22.56 8.74 -45.08
N HIS A 106 -22.67 7.94 -44.01
CA HIS A 106 -23.50 6.73 -44.00
C HIS A 106 -24.80 6.86 -43.21
N GLN A 107 -25.87 6.26 -43.76
CA GLN A 107 -27.26 6.35 -43.28
C GLN A 107 -27.47 5.92 -41.81
N TYR A 108 -26.62 5.05 -41.27
CA TYR A 108 -26.78 4.48 -39.92
C TYR A 108 -25.86 5.09 -38.87
N LEU A 109 -25.14 6.18 -39.16
CA LEU A 109 -24.23 6.84 -38.21
C LEU A 109 -24.92 7.19 -36.88
N THR A 110 -26.17 7.65 -36.96
CA THR A 110 -26.98 8.03 -35.78
C THR A 110 -27.23 6.88 -34.81
N SER A 111 -27.16 5.62 -35.26
CA SER A 111 -27.32 4.45 -34.40
C SER A 111 -26.17 4.26 -33.39
N ILE A 112 -25.01 4.86 -33.65
CA ILE A 112 -23.81 4.76 -32.79
C ILE A 112 -23.87 5.77 -31.63
N TYR A 113 -24.55 6.91 -31.81
CA TYR A 113 -24.53 8.00 -30.83
C TYR A 113 -25.01 7.61 -29.42
N PRO A 114 -26.07 6.80 -29.23
CA PRO A 114 -26.47 6.39 -27.88
C PRO A 114 -25.38 5.59 -27.15
N ALA A 115 -24.68 4.70 -27.85
CA ALA A 115 -23.60 3.90 -27.29
C ALA A 115 -22.35 4.74 -27.02
N LEU A 116 -22.00 5.66 -27.93
CA LEU A 116 -20.92 6.63 -27.73
C LEU A 116 -21.19 7.48 -26.48
N LYS A 117 -22.38 8.07 -26.38
CA LYS A 117 -22.76 8.93 -25.26
C LYS A 117 -22.69 8.20 -23.91
N ARG A 118 -23.23 6.97 -23.83
CA ARG A 118 -23.11 6.14 -22.62
C ARG A 118 -21.65 5.89 -22.26
N THR A 119 -20.81 5.56 -23.24
CA THR A 119 -19.38 5.30 -23.01
C THR A 119 -18.64 6.56 -22.53
N GLU A 120 -19.04 7.75 -23.00
CA GLU A 120 -18.45 9.03 -22.55
C GLU A 120 -18.82 9.33 -21.10
N ASP A 121 -20.08 9.12 -20.73
CA ASP A 121 -20.56 9.33 -19.37
C ASP A 121 -19.90 8.32 -18.40
N ASP A 122 -19.81 7.04 -18.79
CA ASP A 122 -19.12 6.00 -18.03
C ASP A 122 -17.63 6.33 -17.84
N PHE A 123 -16.97 6.84 -18.88
CA PHE A 123 -15.56 7.23 -18.82
C PHE A 123 -15.32 8.34 -17.80
N LYS A 124 -16.17 9.38 -17.78
CA LYS A 124 -16.06 10.48 -16.82
C LYS A 124 -16.19 9.98 -15.39
N VAL A 125 -17.19 9.15 -15.11
CA VAL A 125 -17.42 8.57 -13.77
C VAL A 125 -16.23 7.71 -13.32
N LEU A 126 -15.70 6.87 -14.22
CA LEU A 126 -14.53 6.03 -13.93
C LEU A 126 -13.26 6.86 -13.70
N GLN A 127 -13.06 7.92 -14.47
CA GLN A 127 -11.92 8.81 -14.35
C GLN A 127 -11.93 9.60 -13.02
N GLU A 128 -13.08 10.15 -12.64
CA GLU A 128 -13.25 10.85 -11.35
C GLU A 128 -13.02 9.89 -10.17
N ARG A 129 -13.61 8.69 -10.23
CA ARG A 129 -13.41 7.65 -9.21
C ARG A 129 -11.94 7.28 -9.09
N PHE A 130 -11.25 7.08 -10.21
CA PHE A 130 -9.84 6.73 -10.24
C PHE A 130 -8.97 7.81 -9.56
N HIS A 131 -9.18 9.09 -9.90
CA HIS A 131 -8.44 10.19 -9.25
C HIS A 131 -8.67 10.23 -7.74
N LYS A 132 -9.93 10.08 -7.30
CA LYS A 132 -10.25 10.03 -5.87
C LYS A 132 -9.52 8.88 -5.16
N GLN A 133 -9.48 7.70 -5.78
CA GLN A 133 -8.77 6.53 -5.23
C GLN A 133 -7.25 6.78 -5.14
N VAL A 134 -6.65 7.45 -6.13
CA VAL A 134 -5.23 7.82 -6.10
C VAL A 134 -4.93 8.72 -4.90
N TYR A 135 -5.74 9.76 -4.67
CA TYR A 135 -5.56 10.65 -3.52
C TYR A 135 -5.70 9.92 -2.18
N GLN A 136 -6.76 9.12 -2.03
CA GLN A 136 -7.01 8.37 -0.79
C GLN A 136 -5.87 7.41 -0.46
N LEU A 137 -5.40 6.67 -1.47
CA LEU A 137 -4.35 5.69 -1.30
C LEU A 137 -2.99 6.36 -1.02
N SER A 138 -2.72 7.50 -1.66
CA SER A 138 -1.53 8.31 -1.37
C SER A 138 -1.52 8.82 0.07
N ASP A 139 -2.66 9.30 0.57
CA ASP A 139 -2.75 9.80 1.95
C ASP A 139 -2.54 8.69 2.98
N ARG A 140 -3.19 7.52 2.79
CA ARG A 140 -2.97 6.35 3.66
C ARG A 140 -1.52 5.85 3.62
N LEU A 141 -0.87 5.88 2.46
CA LEU A 141 0.56 5.55 2.35
C LEU A 141 1.43 6.53 3.14
N ASN A 142 1.10 7.83 3.10
CA ASN A 142 1.79 8.85 3.88
C ASN A 142 1.60 8.64 5.39
N GLU A 143 0.39 8.27 5.80
CA GLU A 143 0.07 7.94 7.19
C GLU A 143 0.86 6.71 7.67
N LEU A 144 0.80 5.60 6.93
CA LEU A 144 1.58 4.40 7.24
C LEU A 144 3.09 4.71 7.29
N GLY A 145 3.59 5.53 6.36
CA GLY A 145 4.98 5.98 6.37
C GLY A 145 5.35 6.80 7.61
N ARG A 146 4.42 7.58 8.17
CA ARG A 146 4.62 8.31 9.45
C ARG A 146 4.66 7.33 10.61
N GLU A 147 3.70 6.40 10.70
CA GLU A 147 3.64 5.40 11.78
C GLU A 147 4.92 4.54 11.84
N LEU A 148 5.41 4.09 10.69
CA LEU A 148 6.64 3.29 10.60
C LEU A 148 7.90 4.07 11.03
N ARG A 149 7.95 5.40 10.87
CA ARG A 149 9.08 6.19 11.38
C ARG A 149 9.06 6.25 12.91
N THR A 150 7.89 6.47 13.49
CA THR A 150 7.71 6.44 14.95
C THR A 150 8.10 5.07 15.51
N ALA A 151 7.73 4.00 14.81
CA ALA A 151 8.10 2.64 15.13
C ALA A 151 9.62 2.40 15.19
N THR A 152 10.38 2.90 14.21
CA THR A 152 11.85 2.76 14.17
C THR A 152 12.51 3.47 15.36
N VAL A 153 12.04 4.67 15.72
CA VAL A 153 12.55 5.42 16.89
C VAL A 153 12.29 4.62 18.17
N LEU A 154 11.07 4.09 18.32
CA LEU A 154 10.69 3.32 19.51
C LEU A 154 11.45 2.00 19.59
N ALA A 155 11.69 1.30 18.48
CA ALA A 155 12.55 0.12 18.45
C ALA A 155 14.01 0.42 18.87
N ALA A 156 14.53 1.61 18.54
CA ALA A 156 15.85 2.04 18.98
C ALA A 156 15.88 2.32 20.50
N MET A 157 14.88 3.02 21.04
CA MET A 157 14.73 3.22 22.49
C MET A 157 14.64 1.88 23.24
N SER A 158 13.90 0.94 22.66
CA SER A 158 13.72 -0.41 23.22
C SER A 158 15.02 -1.19 23.39
N ARG A 159 16.01 -0.99 22.50
CA ARG A 159 17.34 -1.60 22.66
C ARG A 159 18.09 -1.02 23.86
N VAL A 160 17.91 0.27 24.15
CA VAL A 160 18.50 0.93 25.32
C VAL A 160 17.90 0.36 26.61
N GLU A 161 16.58 0.23 26.68
CA GLU A 161 15.89 -0.40 27.81
C GLU A 161 16.25 -1.89 27.99
N ALA A 162 16.45 -2.63 26.88
CA ALA A 162 16.87 -4.03 26.92
C ALA A 162 18.24 -4.21 27.58
N SER A 163 19.22 -3.39 27.21
CA SER A 163 20.55 -3.40 27.85
C SER A 163 20.52 -2.95 29.31
N ALA A 164 19.46 -2.26 29.75
CA ALA A 164 19.26 -1.91 31.15
C ALA A 164 18.55 -3.02 31.97
N SER A 165 17.93 -4.02 31.32
CA SER A 165 17.05 -5.02 31.95
C SER A 165 17.77 -6.28 32.49
N GLY A 166 19.10 -6.29 32.51
CA GLY A 166 19.91 -7.40 33.04
C GLY A 166 20.30 -8.44 31.97
N LYS A 167 21.47 -9.09 32.18
CA LYS A 167 22.13 -9.94 31.17
C LYS A 167 21.36 -11.19 30.75
N GLU A 168 20.44 -11.67 31.59
CA GLU A 168 19.72 -12.93 31.36
C GLU A 168 18.76 -12.87 30.16
N PHE A 169 18.18 -11.69 29.89
CA PHE A 169 17.19 -11.51 28.81
C PHE A 169 17.64 -10.53 27.72
N GLU A 170 18.76 -9.83 27.94
CA GLU A 170 19.30 -8.80 27.04
C GLU A 170 19.49 -9.31 25.61
N GLU A 171 20.04 -10.51 25.42
CA GLU A 171 20.31 -11.07 24.09
C GLU A 171 19.01 -11.35 23.32
N SER A 172 18.04 -12.02 23.96
CA SER A 172 16.73 -12.32 23.35
C SER A 172 15.97 -11.03 23.01
N LEU A 173 16.01 -10.05 23.91
CA LEU A 173 15.41 -8.73 23.72
C LEU A 173 16.03 -7.97 22.54
N ASN A 174 17.36 -7.96 22.44
CA ASN A 174 18.05 -7.30 21.34
C ASN A 174 17.71 -7.94 20.00
N VAL A 175 17.63 -9.28 19.93
CA VAL A 175 17.24 -10.00 18.71
C VAL A 175 15.82 -9.62 18.28
N ILE A 176 14.88 -9.56 19.23
CA ILE A 176 13.48 -9.17 18.95
C ILE A 176 13.43 -7.72 18.44
N ALA A 177 14.07 -6.78 19.14
CA ALA A 177 14.09 -5.38 18.74
C ALA A 177 14.75 -5.17 17.36
N LEU A 178 15.81 -5.92 17.06
CA LEU A 178 16.48 -5.90 15.76
C LEU A 178 15.57 -6.40 14.64
N ASN A 179 14.87 -7.53 14.86
CA ASN A 179 13.94 -8.09 13.88
C ASN A 179 12.80 -7.12 13.56
N VAL A 180 12.26 -6.43 14.57
CA VAL A 180 11.23 -5.41 14.40
C VAL A 180 11.75 -4.22 13.60
N ALA A 181 12.95 -3.71 13.95
CA ALA A 181 13.55 -2.58 13.24
C ALA A 181 13.82 -2.92 11.77
N GLN A 182 14.40 -4.09 11.47
CA GLN A 182 14.67 -4.54 10.11
C GLN A 182 13.38 -4.70 9.30
N ALA A 183 12.34 -5.26 9.91
CA ALA A 183 11.09 -5.47 9.22
C ALA A 183 10.32 -4.16 8.99
N ALA A 184 10.34 -3.22 9.95
CA ALA A 184 9.83 -1.87 9.76
C ALA A 184 10.55 -1.15 8.60
N ASP A 185 11.86 -1.31 8.47
CA ASP A 185 12.66 -0.74 7.38
C ASP A 185 12.31 -1.34 6.01
N LYS A 186 12.12 -2.67 5.94
CA LYS A 186 11.63 -3.36 4.74
C LYS A 186 10.25 -2.84 4.31
N ILE A 187 9.31 -2.72 5.25
CA ILE A 187 7.97 -2.19 4.97
C ILE A 187 8.07 -0.74 4.50
N GLN A 188 8.90 0.07 5.16
CA GLN A 188 9.12 1.47 4.78
C GLN A 188 9.69 1.58 3.35
N THR A 189 10.56 0.65 2.94
CA THR A 189 11.09 0.60 1.57
C THR A 189 9.99 0.37 0.54
N HIS A 190 9.11 -0.61 0.77
CA HIS A 190 7.96 -0.88 -0.12
C HIS A 190 6.96 0.28 -0.16
N VAL A 191 6.71 0.92 0.99
CA VAL A 191 5.83 2.11 1.09
C VAL A 191 6.43 3.30 0.34
N LYS A 192 7.71 3.61 0.54
CA LYS A 192 8.41 4.71 -0.17
C LYS A 192 8.41 4.50 -1.67
N TYR A 193 8.68 3.27 -2.12
CA TYR A 193 8.63 2.94 -3.54
C TYR A 193 7.21 3.13 -4.12
N SER A 194 6.18 2.70 -3.37
CA SER A 194 4.78 2.92 -3.75
C SER A 194 4.41 4.40 -3.84
N GLN A 195 4.90 5.23 -2.90
CA GLN A 195 4.72 6.69 -2.92
C GLN A 195 5.37 7.34 -4.16
N GLN A 196 6.60 6.93 -4.49
CA GLN A 196 7.30 7.42 -5.69
C GLN A 196 6.57 7.06 -6.98
N LEU A 197 5.95 5.87 -7.05
CA LEU A 197 5.14 5.47 -8.19
C LEU A 197 3.86 6.33 -8.29
N PHE A 198 3.18 6.61 -7.18
CA PHE A 198 2.00 7.50 -7.19
C PHE A 198 2.32 8.94 -7.54
N GLY A 199 3.47 9.46 -7.12
CA GLY A 199 3.92 10.79 -7.53
C GLY A 199 4.04 10.95 -9.06
N LYS A 200 4.16 9.85 -9.80
CA LYS A 200 4.17 9.84 -11.28
C LYS A 200 2.78 9.71 -11.91
N ILE A 201 1.75 9.36 -11.13
CA ILE A 201 0.35 9.22 -11.58
C ILE A 201 -0.45 10.50 -11.28
N ALA A 202 -0.10 11.22 -10.21
CA ALA A 202 -0.81 12.41 -9.74
C ALA A 202 -0.41 13.73 -10.43
N VAL A 203 0.45 13.66 -11.46
CA VAL A 203 0.92 14.81 -12.28
C VAL A 203 0.38 14.68 -13.69
#